data_AF-A0A1X0USS9-F1
#
_entry.id   AF-A0A1X0USS9-F1
#
_cell.length_a   1.000
_cell.length_b   1.000
_cell.length_c   1.000
_cell.angle_alpha   90.00
_cell.angle_beta   90.00
_cell.angle_gamma   90.00
#
_symmetry.space_group_name_H-M   'P 1'
#
loop_
_entity.id
_entity.type
_entity.pdbx_description
1 polymer ?
#
loop_
_entity_poly.entity_id
_entity_poly.type
_entity_poly.pdbx_seq_one_letter_code
_entity_poly.pdbx_strand_id
1 'polypeptide(L)'
;MAAHDMWKTTQLAPLLRERGIDLSAAQIYRLVTDKPERLSMKVLVALCDIFDCTPNDLITPEAVTARGAKAAGDTPTQNVTSLNPDLRPERARIADPDS
;
A
#
# COMPACT_ATOMS: atom_id res chain seq x y z
N MET A 1 22.01 -6.31 -8.22
CA MET A 1 22.55 -7.30 -9.17
C MET A 1 23.97 -6.95 -9.65
N ALA A 2 24.18 -5.91 -10.46
CA ALA A 2 25.52 -5.58 -10.97
C ALA A 2 26.55 -5.30 -9.85
N ALA A 3 26.12 -4.65 -8.76
CA ALA A 3 26.94 -4.42 -7.58
C ALA A 3 27.39 -5.70 -6.84
N HIS A 4 26.80 -6.85 -7.14
CA HIS A 4 27.15 -8.16 -6.58
C HIS A 4 27.72 -9.09 -7.66
N ASP A 5 28.40 -8.52 -8.68
CA ASP A 5 28.98 -9.24 -9.81
C ASP A 5 28.00 -10.15 -10.59
N MET A 6 26.70 -9.88 -10.47
CA MET A 6 25.64 -10.65 -11.12
C MET A 6 25.09 -9.89 -12.31
N TRP A 7 25.37 -10.42 -13.51
CA TRP A 7 25.06 -9.76 -14.78
C TRP A 7 23.96 -10.47 -15.57
N LYS A 8 23.58 -11.70 -15.18
CA LYS A 8 22.53 -12.47 -15.84
C LYS A 8 21.49 -12.93 -14.83
N THR A 9 20.21 -12.76 -15.15
CA THR A 9 19.09 -13.22 -14.30
C THR A 9 19.08 -14.74 -14.12
N THR A 10 19.65 -15.50 -15.05
CA THR A 10 19.82 -16.95 -14.93
C THR A 10 20.72 -17.37 -13.78
N GLN A 11 21.62 -16.49 -13.31
CA GLN A 11 22.47 -16.74 -12.14
C GLN A 11 21.68 -16.67 -10.82
N LEU A 12 20.50 -16.04 -10.81
CA LEU A 12 19.67 -15.89 -9.61
C LEU A 12 18.85 -17.15 -9.30
N ALA A 13 18.51 -17.95 -10.32
CA ALA A 13 17.69 -19.15 -10.17
C ALA A 13 18.26 -20.21 -9.20
N PRO A 14 19.55 -20.62 -9.29
CA PRO A 14 20.11 -21.58 -8.33
C PRO A 14 20.14 -21.04 -6.90
N LEU A 15 20.44 -19.75 -6.71
CA LEU A 15 20.53 -19.12 -5.39
C LEU A 15 19.18 -19.03 -4.67
N LEU A 16 18.11 -18.80 -5.43
CA LEU A 16 16.74 -18.88 -4.91
C LEU A 16 16.35 -20.32 -4.56
N ARG A 17 16.76 -21.29 -5.37
CA ARG A 17 16.48 -22.72 -5.14
C ARG A 17 17.13 -23.23 -3.85
N GLU A 18 18.37 -22.81 -3.56
CA GLU A 18 19.07 -23.11 -2.31
C GLU A 18 18.29 -22.65 -1.07
N ARG A 19 17.50 -21.58 -1.20
CA ARG A 19 16.63 -21.03 -0.14
C ARG A 19 15.20 -21.61 -0.19
N GLY A 20 15.01 -22.68 -0.97
CA GLY A 20 13.73 -23.38 -1.13
C GLY A 20 12.69 -22.54 -1.86
N ILE A 21 13.12 -21.67 -2.79
CA ILE A 21 12.25 -20.87 -3.65
C ILE A 21 12.42 -21.37 -5.08
N ASP A 22 11.35 -21.95 -5.62
CA ASP A 22 11.32 -22.38 -7.02
C ASP A 22 10.51 -21.38 -7.84
N LEU A 23 11.18 -20.66 -8.74
CA LEU A 23 10.58 -19.73 -9.69
C LEU A 23 11.03 -20.10 -11.11
N SER A 24 10.14 -19.95 -12.07
CA SER A 24 10.48 -20.11 -13.49
C SER A 24 11.41 -18.99 -13.96
N ALA A 25 12.17 -19.24 -15.03
CA ALA A 25 13.05 -18.22 -15.61
C ALA A 25 12.29 -16.94 -16.01
N ALA A 26 11.04 -17.08 -16.50
CA ALA A 26 10.19 -15.94 -16.84
C ALA A 26 9.76 -15.13 -15.60
N GLN A 27 9.46 -15.81 -14.48
CA GLN A 27 9.13 -15.14 -13.21
C GLN A 27 10.34 -14.37 -12.67
N ILE A 28 11.52 -14.98 -12.71
CA ILE A 28 12.77 -14.33 -12.29
C ILE A 28 13.08 -13.13 -13.18
N TYR A 29 12.92 -13.26 -14.49
CA TYR A 29 13.14 -12.16 -15.42
C TYR A 29 12.23 -10.97 -15.08
N ARG A 30 10.91 -11.19 -14.98
CA ARG A 30 9.95 -10.13 -14.63
C ARG A 30 10.23 -9.50 -13.27
N LEU A 31 10.65 -10.28 -12.28
CA LEU A 31 11.01 -9.78 -10.95
C LEU A 31 12.18 -8.79 -10.99
N VAL A 32 13.11 -8.97 -11.93
CA VAL A 32 14.30 -8.14 -12.06
C VAL A 32 14.08 -6.96 -13.02
N THR A 33 13.29 -7.14 -14.08
CA THR A 33 13.11 -6.11 -15.12
C THR A 33 11.94 -5.19 -14.88
N ASP A 34 10.87 -5.67 -14.23
CA ASP A 34 9.63 -4.91 -14.03
C ASP A 34 9.44 -4.58 -12.54
N LYS A 35 8.67 -3.53 -12.23
CA LYS A 35 8.24 -3.24 -10.86
C LYS A 35 7.10 -4.20 -10.48
N PRO A 36 7.29 -5.14 -9.53
CA PRO A 36 6.24 -6.07 -9.16
C PRO A 36 5.15 -5.37 -8.34
N GLU A 37 3.89 -5.71 -8.59
CA GLU A 37 2.75 -5.25 -7.76
C GLU A 37 2.66 -6.02 -6.44
N ARG A 38 3.09 -7.28 -6.45
CA ARG A 38 3.02 -8.19 -5.30
C ARG A 38 4.27 -9.08 -5.27
N LEU A 39 4.78 -9.31 -4.06
CA LEU A 39 5.92 -10.18 -3.79
C LEU A 39 5.65 -10.96 -2.50
N SER A 40 6.13 -12.20 -2.40
CA SER A 40 6.09 -12.94 -1.14
C SER A 40 7.23 -12.51 -0.23
N MET A 41 6.99 -12.54 1.09
CA MET A 41 8.03 -12.20 2.07
C MET A 41 9.23 -13.15 1.98
N LYS A 42 9.01 -14.43 1.66
CA LYS A 42 10.09 -15.40 1.46
C LYS A 42 11.05 -14.98 0.35
N VAL A 43 10.52 -14.47 -0.77
CA VAL A 43 11.34 -13.97 -1.88
C VAL A 43 12.08 -12.71 -1.48
N LEU A 44 11.43 -11.76 -0.82
CA LEU A 44 12.09 -10.54 -0.35
C LEU A 44 13.29 -10.86 0.56
N VAL A 45 13.08 -11.71 1.58
CA VAL A 45 14.15 -12.12 2.50
C VAL A 45 15.29 -12.84 1.77
N ALA A 46 14.96 -13.71 0.81
CA ALA A 46 15.99 -14.39 0.02
C ALA A 46 16.79 -13.44 -0.86
N LEU A 47 16.16 -12.42 -1.45
CA LEU A 47 16.87 -11.40 -2.24
C LEU A 47 17.80 -10.57 -1.35
N CYS A 48 17.33 -10.18 -0.16
CA CYS A 48 18.16 -9.50 0.84
C CYS A 48 19.38 -10.34 1.23
N ASP A 49 19.20 -11.63 1.46
CA ASP A 49 20.29 -12.55 1.82
C ASP A 49 21.27 -12.81 0.65
N ILE A 50 20.76 -12.92 -0.58
CA ILE A 50 21.59 -13.10 -1.79
C ILE A 50 22.45 -11.85 -2.08
N PHE A 51 21.88 -10.67 -1.85
CA PHE A 51 22.53 -9.40 -2.12
C PHE A 51 23.08 -8.72 -0.87
N ASP A 52 23.20 -9.44 0.25
CA ASP A 52 23.71 -8.91 1.53
C ASP A 52 23.21 -7.49 1.84
N CYS A 53 21.90 -7.28 1.70
CA CYS A 53 21.27 -5.96 1.81
C CYS A 53 20.03 -5.99 2.70
N THR A 54 19.56 -4.81 3.09
CA THR A 54 18.35 -4.67 3.89
C THR A 54 17.12 -4.53 2.99
N PRO A 55 15.90 -4.82 3.50
CA PRO A 55 14.67 -4.60 2.74
C PRO A 55 14.54 -3.16 2.22
N ASN A 56 15.02 -2.16 2.97
CA ASN A 56 14.94 -0.75 2.57
C ASN A 56 15.84 -0.41 1.36
N ASP A 57 16.83 -1.26 1.05
CA ASP A 57 17.66 -1.12 -0.14
C ASP A 57 16.94 -1.65 -1.40
N LEU A 58 15.91 -2.48 -1.22
CA LEU A 58 15.10 -3.06 -2.31
C LEU A 58 13.74 -2.39 -2.48
N ILE A 59 13.14 -1.92 -1.39
CA ILE A 59 11.81 -1.31 -1.38
C ILE A 59 11.79 -0.01 -0.57
N THR A 60 11.09 1.00 -1.08
CA THR A 60 10.82 2.23 -0.34
C THR A 60 9.34 2.27 0.05
N PRO A 61 8.99 2.18 1.34
CA PRO A 61 7.61 2.32 1.77
C PRO A 61 7.15 3.76 1.57
N GLU A 62 6.15 3.95 0.71
CA GLU A 62 5.48 5.23 0.54
C GLU A 62 4.19 5.23 1.37
N ALA A 63 4.12 6.11 2.37
CA ALA A 63 2.92 6.28 3.17
C ALA A 63 1.87 7.05 2.35
N VAL A 64 1.03 6.33 1.61
CA VAL A 64 -0.12 6.94 0.94
C VAL A 64 -1.21 7.15 1.99
N THR A 65 -1.23 8.33 2.60
CA THR A 65 -2.39 8.76 3.39
C THR A 65 -3.56 8.91 2.42
N ALA A 66 -4.48 7.93 2.41
CA ALA A 66 -5.75 8.08 1.72
C ALA A 66 -6.36 9.42 2.18
N ARG A 67 -6.62 10.31 1.22
CA ARG A 67 -7.17 11.65 1.44
C ARG A 67 -8.32 11.56 2.45
N GLY A 68 -8.20 12.36 3.51
CA GLY A 68 -8.97 12.26 4.75
C GLY A 68 -10.47 12.08 4.55
N ALA A 69 -11.09 11.41 5.52
CA ALA A 69 -12.53 11.30 5.62
C ALA A 69 -13.17 12.65 5.28
N LYS A 70 -14.07 12.66 4.29
CA LYS A 70 -14.89 13.83 4.03
C LYS A 70 -15.62 14.15 5.33
N ALA A 71 -15.27 15.26 5.96
CA ALA A 71 -16.14 15.83 6.96
C ALA A 71 -17.51 16.05 6.29
N ALA A 72 -18.57 15.51 6.88
CA ALA A 72 -19.93 15.72 6.39
C ALA A 72 -20.23 17.23 6.43
N GLY A 73 -20.05 17.91 5.29
CA GLY A 73 -20.22 19.36 5.19
C GLY A 73 -19.56 19.99 3.96
N ASP A 74 -18.49 19.41 3.42
CA ASP A 74 -17.70 20.06 2.36
C ASP A 74 -17.93 19.44 0.97
N THR A 75 -19.20 19.36 0.57
CA THR A 75 -19.55 19.16 -0.84
C THR A 75 -20.12 20.47 -1.34
N PRO A 76 -19.60 21.11 -2.40
CA PRO A 76 -20.29 22.22 -3.04
C PRO A 76 -21.51 21.63 -3.74
N THR A 77 -22.59 21.46 -2.98
CA THR A 77 -23.87 21.04 -3.49
C THR A 77 -24.43 22.21 -4.29
N GLN A 78 -24.32 22.13 -5.62
CA GLN A 78 -24.94 23.11 -6.52
C GLN A 78 -26.48 23.14 -6.44
N ASN A 79 -27.09 22.30 -5.59
CA ASN A 79 -28.55 22.15 -5.40
C ASN A 79 -28.97 22.12 -3.91
N VAL A 80 -28.34 22.91 -3.03
CA VAL A 80 -28.93 23.13 -1.68
C VAL A 80 -29.57 24.50 -1.66
N THR A 81 -30.90 24.52 -1.70
CA THR A 81 -31.69 25.69 -1.31
C THR A 81 -31.35 26.03 0.13
N SER A 82 -30.87 27.25 0.36
CA SER A 82 -30.68 27.80 1.70
C SER A 82 -32.00 27.65 2.48
N LEU A 83 -31.98 26.84 3.55
CA LEU A 83 -33.13 26.72 4.43
C LEU A 83 -33.41 28.07 5.09
N ASN A 84 -34.67 28.50 5.09
CA ASN A 84 -35.08 29.75 5.71
C ASN A 84 -34.73 29.71 7.21
N PRO A 85 -33.88 30.63 7.72
CA PRO A 85 -33.45 30.63 9.12
C PRO A 85 -34.62 30.81 10.10
N ASP A 86 -35.74 31.38 9.66
CA ASP A 86 -36.94 31.59 10.47
C ASP A 86 -37.75 30.31 10.71
N LEU A 87 -37.50 29.24 9.93
CA LEU A 87 -38.15 27.93 10.07
C LEU A 87 -37.31 26.93 10.90
N ARG A 88 -36.34 27.42 11.67
CA ARG A 88 -35.47 26.54 12.45
C ARG A 88 -36.28 25.90 13.59
N PRO A 89 -36.36 24.56 13.65
CA PRO A 89 -37.12 23.89 14.71
C PRO A 89 -36.51 24.22 16.06
N GLU A 90 -37.38 24.45 17.05
CA GLU A 90 -36.95 24.69 18.43
C GLU A 90 -36.20 23.45 18.94
N ARG A 91 -35.13 23.70 19.69
CA ARG A 91 -34.23 22.66 20.18
C ARG A 91 -34.99 21.78 21.17
N ALA A 92 -35.21 20.52 20.82
CA ALA A 92 -35.90 19.58 21.70
C ALA A 92 -35.16 19.47 23.05
N ARG A 93 -35.89 19.65 24.15
CA ARG A 93 -35.42 19.31 25.49
C ARG A 93 -35.99 17.94 25.83
N ILE A 94 -35.10 17.01 26.14
CA ILE A 94 -35.48 15.70 26.65
C ILE A 94 -35.81 15.91 28.13
N ALA A 95 -37.08 15.81 28.49
CA ALA A 95 -37.49 15.72 29.88
C ALA A 95 -37.42 14.25 30.30
N ASP A 96 -36.72 13.96 31.39
CA ASP A 96 -36.86 12.67 32.05
C ASP A 96 -38.25 12.58 32.69
N PRO A 97 -39.04 11.52 32.44
CA PRO A 97 -40.42 11.43 32.90
C PRO A 97 -40.57 11.09 34.40
N ASP A 98 -39.56 11.31 35.25
CA ASP A 98 -39.66 11.11 36.71
C ASP A 98 -38.78 12.12 37.49
N SER A 99 -39.39 13.25 37.90
CA SER A 99 -39.00 14.09 39.05
C SER A 99 -40.20 14.91 39.50
#